data_AF-A0A4Z0GQM5-F1
#
_entry.id   AF-A0A4Z0GQM5-F1
#
_cell.length_a   1.000
_cell.length_b   1.000
_cell.length_c   1.000
_cell.angle_alpha   90.00
_cell.angle_beta   90.00
_cell.angle_gamma   90.00
#
_symmetry.space_group_name_H-M   'P 1'
#
loop_
_entity.id
_entity.type
_entity.pdbx_description
1 polymer ?
#
loop_
_entity_poly.entity_id
_entity_poly.type
_entity_poly.pdbx_seq_one_letter_code
_entity_poly.pdbx_strand_id
1 'polypeptide(L)' 'MTRKLFWMMMLIIATSLFIVTLFSNNMSLLLVSLVLALVVRIGGNKVLFQDFYKKRLEKVKRLRGLSVNKEADK' A
#
# COMPACT_ATOMS: atom_id res chain seq x y z
N MET A 1 -9.38 6.81 18.84
CA MET A 1 -9.31 6.25 17.47
C MET A 1 -8.16 5.25 17.38
N THR A 2 -8.41 4.04 16.89
CA THR A 2 -7.35 3.08 16.56
C THR A 2 -6.53 3.62 15.38
N ARG A 3 -5.19 3.54 15.44
CA ARG A 3 -4.30 4.04 14.36
C ARG A 3 -4.69 3.49 12.99
N LYS A 4 -5.20 2.25 12.95
CA LYS A 4 -5.72 1.58 11.76
C LYS A 4 -6.93 2.31 11.14
N LEU A 5 -7.87 2.76 11.98
CA LEU A 5 -9.07 3.49 11.55
C LEU A 5 -8.69 4.87 10.96
N PHE A 6 -7.72 5.56 11.58
CA PHE A 6 -7.20 6.83 11.09
C PHE A 6 -6.61 6.71 9.69
N TRP A 7 -5.72 5.73 9.47
CA TRP A 7 -5.13 5.49 8.15
C TRP A 7 -6.14 5.02 7.11
N MET A 8 -7.17 4.28 7.53
CA MET A 8 -8.26 3.86 6.64
C MET A 8 -9.08 5.07 6.18
N MET A 9 -9.42 6.00 7.09
CA MET A 9 -10.10 7.24 6.71
C MET A 9 -9.22 8.13 5.81
N MET A 10 -7.92 8.24 6.11
CA MET A 10 -6.96 8.95 5.25
C MET A 10 -6.91 8.37 3.83
N LEU A 11 -6.94 7.04 3.68
CA LEU A 11 -7.00 6.37 2.37
C LEU A 11 -8.29 6.69 1.62
N ILE A 12 -9.43 6.65 2.31
CA ILE A 12 -10.73 6.99 1.71
C ILE A 12 -10.72 8.44 1.23
N ILE A 13 -10.26 9.37 2.08
CA ILE A 13 -10.17 10.80 1.73
C ILE A 13 -9.27 11.02 0.51
N ALA A 14 -8.08 10.42 0.49
CA ALA A 14 -7.17 10.55 -0.65
C ALA A 14 -7.78 10.02 -1.96
N THR A 15 -8.51 8.90 -1.88
CA THR A 15 -9.17 8.29 -3.05
C THR A 15 -10.34 9.14 -3.53
N SER A 16 -11.18 9.63 -2.63
CA SER A 16 -12.29 10.54 -2.97
C SER A 16 -11.77 11.84 -3.59
N LEU A 17 -10.70 12.41 -3.03
CA LEU A 17 -10.07 13.62 -3.56
C LEU A 17 -9.53 13.39 -4.97
N PHE A 18 -8.90 12.24 -5.21
CA PHE A 18 -8.43 11.86 -6.55
C PHE A 18 -9.59 11.76 -7.55
N ILE A 19 -10.70 11.12 -7.17
CA ILE A 19 -11.89 11.03 -8.04
C ILE A 19 -12.41 12.42 -8.39
N VAL A 20 -12.50 13.33 -7.42
CA VAL A 20 -12.93 14.73 -7.66
C VAL A 20 -11.97 15.46 -8.61
N THR A 21 -10.66 15.21 -8.50
CA THR A 21 -9.68 15.83 -9.41
C THR A 21 -9.86 15.44 -10.87
N LEU A 22 -10.36 14.22 -11.15
CA LEU A 22 -10.65 13.76 -12.51
C LEU A 22 -11.76 14.56 -13.19
N PHE A 23 -12.72 15.07 -12.43
CA PHE A 23 -13.83 15.88 -12.97
C PHE A 23 -13.51 17.38 -13.00
N SER A 24 -12.59 17.85 -12.15
CA SER A 24 -12.31 19.28 -12.00
C SER A 24 -11.29 19.85 -13.01
N ASN A 25 -10.59 18.99 -13.78
CA ASN A 25 -9.48 19.36 -14.69
C ASN A 25 -8.45 20.33 -14.06
N ASN A 26 -8.23 20.21 -12.75
CA ASN A 26 -7.42 21.14 -11.98
C ASN A 26 -6.10 20.46 -11.56
N MET A 27 -5.04 20.80 -12.28
CA MET A 27 -3.75 20.12 -12.21
C MET A 27 -3.09 20.25 -10.81
N SER A 28 -3.27 21.39 -10.14
CA SER A 28 -2.79 21.61 -8.77
C SER A 28 -3.48 20.68 -7.78
N LEU A 29 -4.79 20.47 -7.93
CA LEU A 29 -5.57 19.61 -7.07
C LEU A 29 -5.14 18.13 -7.23
N LEU A 30 -4.82 17.73 -8.46
CA LEU A 30 -4.33 16.39 -8.80
C LEU A 30 -2.94 16.13 -8.18
N LEU A 31 -2.05 17.12 -8.21
CA LEU A 31 -0.74 17.07 -7.55
C LEU A 31 -0.88 16.89 -6.03
N VAL A 32 -1.75 17.65 -5.39
CA VAL A 32 -2.03 17.53 -3.95
C VAL A 32 -2.60 16.15 -3.60
N SER A 33 -3.53 15.64 -4.41
CA SER A 33 -4.07 14.29 -4.27
C SER A 33 -2.99 13.21 -4.36
N LEU A 34 -2.06 13.31 -5.31
CA LEU A 34 -0.94 12.37 -5.46
C LEU A 34 0.01 12.41 -4.28
N VAL A 35 0.36 13.60 -3.78
CA VAL A 35 1.21 13.75 -2.59
C VAL A 35 0.54 13.12 -1.39
N LEU A 36 -0.76 13.36 -1.20
CA LEU A 36 -1.53 12.76 -0.12
C LEU A 36 -1.58 11.23 -0.22
N ALA A 37 -1.78 10.69 -1.42
CA ALA A 37 -1.72 9.26 -1.69
C ALA A 37 -0.33 8.67 -1.38
N LEU A 38 0.75 9.39 -1.68
CA LEU A 38 2.11 8.99 -1.33
C LEU A 38 2.33 8.95 0.19
N VAL A 39 1.85 9.95 0.93
CA VAL A 39 1.93 9.98 2.39
C VAL A 39 1.18 8.80 3.00
N VAL A 40 -0.03 8.51 2.50
CA VAL A 40 -0.80 7.33 2.92
C VAL A 40 -0.10 6.02 2.55
N ARG A 41 0.57 5.97 1.39
CA ARG A 41 1.37 4.81 0.98
C ARG A 41 2.60 4.60 1.84
N ILE A 42 3.28 5.65 2.31
CA ILE A 42 4.50 5.50 3.11
C ILE A 42 4.15 5.19 4.57
N GLY A 43 3.23 5.96 5.16
CA GLY A 43 2.86 5.84 6.57
C GLY A 43 1.75 4.82 6.84
N GLY A 44 0.70 4.84 6.02
CA GLY A 44 -0.46 3.98 6.18
C GLY A 44 -0.22 2.54 5.75
N ASN A 45 0.69 2.30 4.80
CA ASN A 45 0.93 0.93 4.31
C ASN A 45 1.46 0.00 5.40
N LYS A 46 2.33 0.50 6.28
CA LYS A 46 2.83 -0.26 7.44
C LYS A 46 1.73 -0.63 8.44
N VAL A 47 0.67 0.17 8.54
CA VAL A 47 -0.42 -0.02 9.52
C VAL A 47 -1.60 -0.78 8.93
N LEU A 48 -1.92 -0.54 7.66
CA LEU A 48 -3.04 -1.13 6.95
C LEU A 48 -2.69 -2.51 6.37
N PHE A 49 -1.46 -2.69 5.87
CA PHE A 49 -1.06 -3.89 5.12
C PHE A 49 0.04 -4.70 5.82
N GLN A 50 0.22 -4.53 7.13
CA GLN A 50 1.22 -5.28 7.90
C GLN A 50 1.04 -6.81 7.75
N ASP A 51 -0.20 -7.29 7.84
CA ASP A 51 -0.55 -8.70 7.68
C ASP A 51 -0.33 -9.19 6.24
N PHE A 52 -0.62 -8.34 5.26
CA PHE A 52 -0.39 -8.65 3.86
C PHE A 52 1.10 -8.78 3.55
N TYR A 53 1.92 -7.86 4.08
CA TYR A 53 3.37 -7.89 3.93
C TYR A 53 3.98 -9.13 4.58
N LYS A 54 3.51 -9.50 5.79
CA LYS A 54 3.95 -10.71 6.50
C LYS A 54 3.66 -11.97 5.68
N LYS A 55 2.44 -12.11 5.14
CA LYS A 55 2.07 -13.21 4.23
C LYS A 55 2.88 -13.22 2.93
N ARG A 56 3.19 -12.05 2.37
CA ARG A 56 4.03 -11.95 1.17
C ARG A 56 5.46 -12.41 1.47
N LEU A 57 6.01 -12.01 2.61
CA LEU A 57 7.36 -12.35 3.03
C LEU A 57 7.49 -13.85 3.31
N GLU A 58 6.47 -14.45 3.92
CA GLU A 58 6.37 -15.91 4.11
C GLU A 58 6.29 -16.65 2.78
N LYS A 59 5.49 -16.17 1.81
CA LYS A 59 5.47 -16.75 0.45
C LYS A 59 6.83 -16.66 -0.23
N VAL A 60 7.51 -15.53 -0.15
CA VAL A 60 8.86 -15.35 -0.73
C VAL A 60 9.87 -16.27 -0.05
N LYS A 61 9.81 -16.42 1.29
CA LYS A 61 10.65 -17.37 2.02
C LYS A 61 10.38 -18.82 1.60
N ARG A 62 9.12 -19.23 1.45
CA ARG A 62 8.79 -20.58 0.96
C ARG A 62 9.33 -20.82 -0.44
N LEU A 63 9.18 -19.87 -1.35
CA LEU A 63 9.67 -19.99 -2.72
C LEU A 63 11.20 -20.04 -2.79
N ARG A 64 11.91 -19.23 -2.00
CA ARG A 64 13.38 -19.29 -1.90
C ARG A 64 13.87 -20.56 -1.19
N GLY A 65 13.15 -21.04 -0.18
CA GLY A 65 13.47 -22.32 0.47
C GLY A 65 13.27 -23.52 -0.46
N LEU A 66 12.26 -23.47 -1.32
CA LEU A 66 12.01 -24.47 -2.36
C LEU A 66 13.06 -24.43 -3.48
N SER A 67 13.59 -23.25 -3.85
CA SER A 67 14.63 -23.17 -4.88
C SER A 67 15.97 -23.75 -4.42
N VAL A 68 16.35 -23.54 -3.16
CA VAL A 68 17.58 -24.12 -2.59
C VAL A 68 17.49 -25.65 -2.48
N ASN A 69 16.32 -26.19 -2.12
CA ASN A 69 16.14 -27.64 -2.01
C ASN A 69 16.10 -28.35 -3.38
N LYS A 70 15.72 -27.64 -4.45
CA LYS A 70 15.70 -28.19 -5.82
C LYS A 70 17.09 -28.31 -6.45
N GLU A 71 18.08 -27.57 -5.95
CA GLU A 71 19.47 -27.65 -6.40
C GLU A 71 20.26 -28.74 -5.66
N ALA A 72 19.81 -29.16 -4.48
CA ALA A 72 20.43 -30.23 -3.68
C ALA A 72 19.98 -31.66 -4.08
N ASP A 73 18.97 -31.78 -4.94
CA ASP A 73 18.36 -33.05 -5.38
C ASP A 73 18.64 -33.33 -6.88
N LYS A 74 19.69 -32.74 -7.44
CA LYS A 74 20.09 -32.86 -8.85
C LYS A 74 21.56 -33.23 -8.97
#